data_AF-R6IG09-F1
#
_entry.id   AF-R6IG09-F1
#
_cell.length_a   1.000
_cell.length_b   1.000
_cell.length_c   1.000
_cell.angle_alpha   90.00
_cell.angle_beta   90.00
_cell.angle_gamma   90.00
#
_symmetry.space_group_name_H-M   'P 1'
#
loop_
_entity.id
_entity.type
_entity.pdbx_description
1 polymer ?
#
loop_
_entity_poly.entity_id
_entity_poly.type
_entity_poly.pdbx_seq_one_letter_code
_entity_poly.pdbx_strand_id
1 'polypeptide(L)'
;MKVDYKKLKQGLGELTGYDFAAAEQQARILGDGTPEIVYSKTFHAVIAAKVLGVTIDDIKGLPIREYVAVTSNVSVFLVGTLTDQALQELSGK
;
A
#
# COMPACT_ATOMS: atom_id res chain seq x y z
N MET A 1 -4.41 -1.83 16.92
CA MET A 1 -3.69 -0.52 16.92
C MET A 1 -4.60 0.59 16.38
N LYS A 2 -4.25 1.87 16.52
CA LYS A 2 -4.93 2.98 15.83
C LYS A 2 -4.11 3.40 14.61
N VAL A 3 -4.74 3.50 13.44
CA VAL A 3 -4.04 3.87 12.20
C VAL A 3 -3.71 5.36 12.15
N ASP A 4 -2.45 5.69 11.81
CA ASP A 4 -2.01 7.04 11.48
C ASP A 4 -2.09 7.27 9.96
N TYR A 5 -3.22 7.80 9.50
CA TYR A 5 -3.45 8.07 8.07
C TYR A 5 -2.57 9.18 7.51
N LYS A 6 -2.05 10.09 8.35
CA LYS A 6 -1.14 11.13 7.89
C LYS A 6 0.22 10.52 7.56
N LYS A 7 0.75 9.70 8.47
CA LYS A 7 1.97 8.91 8.24
C LYS A 7 1.82 7.99 7.04
N LEU A 8 0.68 7.30 6.93
CA LEU A 8 0.39 6.43 5.78
C LEU A 8 0.51 7.19 4.45
N LYS A 9 -0.17 8.34 4.33
CA LYS A 9 -0.15 9.14 3.10
C LYS A 9 1.25 9.65 2.75
N GLN A 10 2.01 10.14 3.73
CA GLN A 10 3.35 10.67 3.50
C GLN A 10 4.34 9.57 3.10
N GLY A 11 4.40 8.49 3.88
CA GLY A 11 5.36 7.42 3.63
C GLY A 11 5.08 6.61 2.36
N LEU A 12 3.83 6.57 1.87
CA LEU A 12 3.54 5.99 0.54
C LEU A 12 4.30 6.72 -0.57
N GLY A 13 4.41 8.05 -0.51
CA GLY A 13 5.15 8.86 -1.47
C GLY A 13 6.67 8.71 -1.40
N GLU A 14 7.19 8.05 -0.36
CA GLU A 14 8.61 7.80 -0.15
C GLU A 14 9.03 6.38 -0.59
N LEU A 15 8.07 5.53 -0.96
CA LEU A 15 8.35 4.17 -1.42
C LEU A 15 9.00 4.16 -2.80
N THR A 16 9.89 3.19 -2.99
CA THR A 16 10.59 2.95 -4.24
C THR A 16 10.16 1.62 -4.88
N GLY A 17 10.62 1.36 -6.10
CA GLY A 17 10.42 0.06 -6.75
C GLY A 17 11.00 -1.13 -5.97
N TYR A 18 12.05 -0.91 -5.16
CA TYR A 18 12.58 -1.96 -4.28
C TYR A 18 11.60 -2.32 -3.17
N ASP A 19 10.93 -1.32 -2.61
CA ASP A 19 9.92 -1.54 -1.56
C ASP A 19 8.71 -2.27 -2.12
N PHE A 20 8.31 -1.93 -3.35
CA PHE A 20 7.25 -2.63 -4.09
C PHE A 20 7.60 -4.11 -4.29
N ALA A 21 8.78 -4.40 -4.87
CA ALA A 21 9.20 -5.77 -5.17
C ALA A 21 9.32 -6.63 -3.89
N ALA A 22 9.86 -6.05 -2.81
CA ALA A 22 9.94 -6.72 -1.52
C ALA A 22 8.56 -7.00 -0.93
N ALA A 23 7.63 -6.05 -1.04
CA ALA A 23 6.25 -6.22 -0.58
C ALA A 23 5.50 -7.30 -1.38
N GLU A 24 5.72 -7.38 -2.69
CA GLU A 24 5.17 -8.44 -3.53
C GLU A 24 5.73 -9.78 -3.09
N GLN A 25 7.05 -9.92 -2.97
CA GLN A 25 7.69 -11.16 -2.53
C GLN A 25 7.11 -11.64 -1.20
N GLN A 26 6.94 -10.72 -0.23
CA GLN A 26 6.33 -11.05 1.05
C GLN A 26 4.87 -11.49 0.91
N ALA A 27 4.07 -10.82 0.08
CA ALA A 27 2.69 -11.23 -0.19
C ALA A 27 2.64 -12.63 -0.85
N ARG A 28 3.56 -12.95 -1.76
CA ARG A 28 3.67 -14.30 -2.37
C ARG A 28 4.03 -15.37 -1.34
N ILE A 29 4.97 -15.08 -0.43
CA ILE A 29 5.33 -15.98 0.68
C ILE A 29 4.11 -16.27 1.57
N LEU A 30 3.23 -15.28 1.76
CA LEU A 30 1.98 -15.41 2.52
C LEU A 30 0.86 -16.12 1.72
N GLY A 31 1.14 -16.61 0.51
CA GLY A 31 0.21 -17.39 -0.30
C GLY A 31 -0.68 -16.55 -1.23
N ASP A 32 -0.35 -15.28 -1.49
CA ASP A 32 -1.15 -14.46 -2.40
C ASP A 32 -0.98 -14.90 -3.87
N GLY A 33 -2.07 -15.40 -4.45
CA GLY A 33 -2.14 -15.87 -5.84
C GLY A 33 -2.76 -14.87 -6.82
N THR A 34 -2.98 -13.60 -6.41
CA THR A 34 -3.56 -12.59 -7.30
C THR A 34 -2.63 -12.35 -8.50
N PRO A 35 -3.08 -12.47 -9.76
CA PRO A 35 -2.17 -12.35 -10.92
C PRO A 35 -1.47 -11.00 -11.00
N GLU A 36 -2.23 -9.93 -10.83
CA GLU A 36 -1.73 -8.56 -10.78
C GLU A 36 -1.71 -8.08 -9.33
N ILE A 37 -0.50 -7.93 -8.77
CA ILE A 37 -0.30 -7.74 -7.33
C ILE A 37 -0.88 -6.43 -6.81
N VAL A 38 -1.00 -5.40 -7.66
CA VAL A 38 -1.60 -4.11 -7.25
C VAL A 38 -3.09 -4.19 -6.91
N TYR A 39 -3.75 -5.31 -7.19
CA TYR A 39 -5.13 -5.57 -6.76
C TYR A 39 -5.22 -6.43 -5.48
N SER A 40 -4.10 -6.96 -4.97
CA SER A 40 -4.08 -7.80 -3.78
C SER A 40 -4.25 -6.99 -2.50
N LYS A 41 -5.22 -7.37 -1.67
CA LYS A 41 -5.38 -6.80 -0.31
C LYS A 41 -4.27 -7.26 0.65
N THR A 42 -3.68 -8.44 0.45
CA THR A 42 -2.51 -8.90 1.22
C THR A 42 -1.31 -8.00 0.95
N PHE A 43 -1.05 -7.70 -0.33
CA PHE A 43 0.01 -6.79 -0.75
C PHE A 43 -0.19 -5.37 -0.19
N HIS A 44 -1.41 -4.84 -0.31
CA HIS A 44 -1.75 -3.55 0.29
C HIS A 44 -1.51 -3.52 1.81
N ALA A 45 -1.81 -4.61 2.51
CA ALA A 45 -1.56 -4.73 3.94
C ALA A 45 -0.05 -4.77 4.27
N VAL A 46 0.75 -5.46 3.46
CA VAL A 46 2.23 -5.46 3.59
C VAL A 46 2.81 -4.05 3.45
N ILE A 47 2.39 -3.32 2.40
CA ILE A 47 2.83 -1.94 2.18
C ILE A 47 2.44 -1.05 3.37
N ALA A 48 1.18 -1.12 3.79
CA ALA A 48 0.70 -0.31 4.92
C ALA A 48 1.47 -0.62 6.20
N ALA A 49 1.74 -1.89 6.48
CA ALA A 49 2.52 -2.32 7.64
C ALA A 49 3.93 -1.71 7.64
N LYS A 50 4.62 -1.79 6.48
CA LYS A 50 5.94 -1.19 6.29
C LYS A 50 5.92 0.32 6.54
N VAL A 51 5.01 1.05 5.89
CA VAL A 51 4.90 2.52 6.01
C VAL A 51 4.59 2.94 7.44
N LEU A 52 3.69 2.23 8.11
CA LEU A 52 3.30 2.54 9.49
C LEU A 52 4.34 2.09 10.52
N GLY A 53 5.28 1.21 10.15
CA GLY A 53 6.27 0.64 11.06
C GLY A 53 5.67 -0.37 12.03
N VAL A 54 4.70 -1.17 11.56
CA VAL A 54 3.97 -2.18 12.34
C VAL A 54 4.04 -3.53 11.63
N THR A 55 3.54 -4.59 12.26
CA THR A 55 3.50 -5.92 11.63
C THR A 55 2.32 -6.05 10.67
N ILE A 56 2.36 -7.01 9.75
CA ILE A 56 1.20 -7.31 8.91
C ILE A 56 0.01 -7.80 9.74
N ASP A 57 0.26 -8.52 10.83
CA ASP A 57 -0.79 -9.01 11.73
C ASP A 57 -1.49 -7.85 12.45
N ASP A 58 -0.79 -6.76 12.76
CA ASP A 58 -1.40 -5.53 13.28
C ASP A 58 -2.40 -4.92 12.29
N ILE A 59 -2.11 -5.00 10.98
CA ILE A 59 -3.00 -4.52 9.91
C ILE A 59 -4.17 -5.49 9.70
N LYS A 60 -3.90 -6.80 9.62
CA LYS A 60 -4.93 -7.83 9.40
C LYS A 60 -5.85 -8.01 10.62
N GLY A 61 -5.38 -7.66 11.81
CA GLY A 61 -6.15 -7.68 13.05
C GLY A 61 -7.03 -6.43 13.27
N LEU A 62 -7.02 -5.45 12.36
CA LEU A 62 -7.90 -4.29 12.44
C LEU A 62 -9.38 -4.68 12.28
N PRO A 63 -10.31 -3.91 12.86
CA PRO A 63 -11.73 -4.03 12.53
C PRO A 63 -11.94 -3.92 11.01
N ILE A 64 -12.85 -4.72 10.45
CA ILE A 64 -13.00 -4.88 8.99
C ILE A 64 -13.11 -3.57 8.21
N ARG A 65 -13.82 -2.57 8.76
CA ARG A 65 -13.95 -1.25 8.12
C ARG A 65 -12.63 -0.49 8.06
N GLU A 66 -11.81 -0.60 9.11
CA GLU A 66 -10.50 0.04 9.18
C GLU A 66 -9.48 -0.68 8.30
N TYR A 67 -9.50 -2.02 8.28
CA TYR A 67 -8.70 -2.82 7.33
C TYR A 67 -9.00 -2.45 5.87
N VAL A 68 -10.29 -2.36 5.50
CA VAL A 68 -10.70 -1.93 4.16
C VAL A 68 -10.24 -0.50 3.88
N ALA A 69 -10.39 0.43 4.84
CA ALA A 69 -9.96 1.82 4.65
C ALA A 69 -8.45 1.93 4.41
N VAL A 70 -7.62 1.27 5.24
CA VAL A 70 -6.15 1.26 5.09
C VAL A 70 -5.73 0.71 3.74
N THR A 71 -6.20 -0.50 3.40
CA THR A 71 -5.81 -1.15 2.16
C THR A 71 -6.33 -0.43 0.92
N SER A 72 -7.46 0.28 1.01
CA SER A 72 -7.97 1.11 -0.08
C SER A 72 -7.18 2.41 -0.24
N ASN A 73 -6.62 3.01 0.83
CA ASN A 73 -5.71 4.15 0.68
C ASN A 73 -4.45 3.76 -0.10
N VAL A 74 -3.87 2.58 0.18
CA VAL A 74 -2.73 2.06 -0.60
C VAL A 74 -3.14 1.80 -2.04
N SER A 75 -4.28 1.16 -2.27
CA SER A 75 -4.79 0.89 -3.63
C SER A 75 -5.00 2.18 -4.43
N VAL A 76 -5.63 3.21 -3.84
CA VAL A 76 -5.81 4.51 -4.50
C VAL A 76 -4.48 5.19 -4.82
N PHE A 77 -3.47 5.04 -3.96
CA PHE A 77 -2.13 5.57 -4.25
C PHE A 77 -1.47 4.85 -5.45
N LEU A 78 -1.61 3.53 -5.56
CA LEU A 78 -0.94 2.74 -6.61
C LEU A 78 -1.65 2.79 -7.96
N VAL A 79 -2.98 2.73 -7.97
CA VAL A 79 -3.80 2.58 -9.18
C VAL A 79 -4.89 3.62 -9.33
N GLY A 80 -5.12 4.44 -8.31
CA GLY A 80 -5.97 5.62 -8.47
C GLY A 80 -5.39 6.44 -9.61
N THR A 81 -6.27 6.95 -10.48
CA THR A 81 -5.88 7.66 -11.71
C THR A 81 -4.72 8.58 -11.41
N LEU A 82 -3.60 8.40 -12.14
CA LEU A 82 -2.58 9.42 -12.29
C LEU A 82 -3.34 10.69 -12.65
N THR A 83 -3.61 11.53 -11.64
CA THR A 83 -4.25 12.81 -11.90
C THR A 83 -3.33 13.56 -12.85
N ASP A 84 -3.88 14.45 -13.68
CA ASP A 84 -3.06 15.23 -14.62
C ASP A 84 -1.85 15.89 -13.94
N GLN A 85 -1.93 16.18 -12.63
CA GLN A 85 -0.81 16.59 -11.79
C GLN A 85 0.36 15.59 -11.74
N ALA A 86 0.11 14.30 -11.52
CA ALA A 86 1.17 13.29 -11.48
C ALA A 86 1.83 13.09 -12.86
N LEU A 87 1.06 13.24 -13.94
CA LEU A 87 1.59 13.21 -15.31
C LEU A 87 2.37 14.49 -15.65
N GLN A 88 1.96 15.65 -15.15
CA GLN A 88 2.70 16.91 -15.29
C GLN A 88 4.04 16.86 -14.54
N GLU A 89 4.05 16.40 -13.30
CA GLU A 89 5.26 16.28 -12.48
C GLU A 89 6.29 15.29 -13.06
N LEU A 90 5.82 14.21 -13.69
CA LEU A 90 6.69 13.22 -14.35
C LEU A 90 7.12 13.62 -15.76
N SER A 91 6.39 14.53 -16.43
CA SER A 91 6.72 15.01 -17.79
C SER A 91 7.67 16.21 -17.82
N GLY A 92 8.14 16.67 -16.66
CA GLY A 92 9.17 17.72 -16.57
C GLY A 92 8.72 19.07 -17.13
N LYS A 93 7.45 19.44 -16.93
CA LYS A 93 6.94 20.79 -17.19
C LYS A 93 6.55 21.48 -15.89
#